data_AF-A0A3R7N440-F1
#
_entry.id   AF-A0A3R7N440-F1
#
_cell.length_a   1.000
_cell.length_b   1.000
_cell.length_c   1.000
_cell.angle_alpha   90.00
_cell.angle_beta   90.00
_cell.angle_gamma   90.00
#
_symmetry.space_group_name_H-M   'P 1'
#
loop_
_entity.id
_entity.type
_entity.pdbx_description
1 polymer ?
#
loop_
_entity_poly.entity_id
_entity_poly.type
_entity_poly.pdbx_seq_one_letter_code
_entity_poly.pdbx_strand_id
1 'polypeptide(L)'
;MMSEESYGHIELIIGPMFAGKTTELMRRVRRESYAKRSCYIVKHSRDVRYNSACVSSHDMQVLGATAAVAKLCEVGDAWRAYDVVAVDEGQFFPDIVEFCNLAADAGKTVIVSALDGDYRRRPFGAICCLIPLAESVKKLSAVCMACHCRAASFTYRTVSSEKQELIGGSDKYIAACRSCFVTKARKRSREEAASRSVEAQTDAPQHPEAETGTPSTKAAGAAGFTSPLSDCAAPPLCLGVEAPANDKAPAARRLSVAGAEELSPQTE
;
A
#
# COMPACT_ATOMS: atom_id res chain seq x y z
N MET A 1 -39.45 -20.59 2.87
CA MET A 1 -38.82 -19.29 3.13
C MET A 1 -37.35 -19.57 3.36
N MET A 2 -36.49 -19.32 2.38
CA MET A 2 -35.06 -19.29 2.66
C MET A 2 -34.86 -18.14 3.63
N SER A 3 -34.35 -18.41 4.83
CA SER A 3 -33.85 -17.37 5.71
C SER A 3 -32.91 -16.50 4.88
N GLU A 4 -33.17 -15.19 4.83
CA GLU A 4 -32.20 -14.25 4.26
C GLU A 4 -30.98 -14.24 5.18
N GLU A 5 -30.12 -15.24 5.03
CA GLU A 5 -28.78 -15.21 5.59
C GLU A 5 -28.03 -14.09 4.87
N SER A 6 -28.01 -12.92 5.51
CA SER A 6 -27.15 -11.80 5.12
C SER A 6 -25.71 -12.28 5.16
N TYR A 7 -25.18 -12.67 4.00
CA TYR A 7 -23.78 -13.06 3.88
C TYR A 7 -22.93 -11.78 3.94
N GLY A 8 -22.16 -11.63 5.01
CA GLY A 8 -21.13 -10.61 5.07
C GLY A 8 -20.01 -10.94 4.08
N HIS A 9 -19.30 -9.91 3.62
CA HIS A 9 -18.23 -10.07 2.64
C HIS A 9 -17.27 -8.88 2.70
N ILE A 10 -16.04 -9.10 2.26
CA ILE A 10 -14.94 -8.15 2.20
C ILE A 10 -14.64 -7.80 0.74
N GLU A 11 -14.75 -6.51 0.43
CA GLU A 11 -14.37 -5.92 -0.85
C GLU A 11 -13.09 -5.07 -0.70
N LEU A 12 -12.00 -5.51 -1.31
CA LEU A 12 -10.71 -4.85 -1.23
C LEU A 12 -10.41 -4.06 -2.52
N ILE A 13 -10.28 -2.74 -2.40
CA ILE A 13 -9.91 -1.80 -3.45
C ILE A 13 -8.46 -1.36 -3.23
N ILE A 14 -7.54 -1.89 -4.02
CA ILE A 14 -6.11 -1.60 -3.93
C ILE A 14 -5.58 -0.87 -5.14
N GLY A 15 -4.36 -0.35 -5.05
CA GLY A 15 -3.67 0.33 -6.15
C GLY A 15 -2.73 1.42 -5.66
N PRO A 16 -1.97 2.06 -6.57
CA PRO A 16 -1.05 3.13 -6.19
C PRO A 16 -1.79 4.39 -5.72
N MET A 17 -1.03 5.39 -5.30
CA MET A 17 -1.55 6.75 -5.15
C MET A 17 -2.10 7.25 -6.50
N PHE A 18 -3.07 8.17 -6.44
CA PHE A 18 -3.71 8.78 -7.62
C PHE A 18 -4.57 7.85 -8.49
N ALA A 19 -4.82 6.60 -8.05
CA ALA A 19 -5.67 5.64 -8.75
C ALA A 19 -7.19 5.81 -8.48
N GLY A 20 -7.60 6.81 -7.69
CA GLY A 20 -9.02 7.05 -7.38
C GLY A 20 -9.64 6.06 -6.38
N LYS A 21 -8.85 5.45 -5.49
CA LYS A 21 -9.31 4.43 -4.53
C LYS A 21 -10.44 4.93 -3.62
N THR A 22 -10.24 6.06 -2.94
CA THR A 22 -11.27 6.71 -2.12
C THR A 22 -12.51 7.05 -2.95
N THR A 23 -12.34 7.51 -4.20
CA THR A 23 -13.48 7.78 -5.09
C THR A 23 -14.30 6.52 -5.38
N GLU A 24 -13.63 5.40 -5.66
CA GLU A 24 -14.30 4.10 -5.88
C GLU A 24 -14.96 3.59 -4.59
N LEU A 25 -14.30 3.70 -3.42
CA LEU A 25 -14.91 3.39 -2.12
C LEU A 25 -16.21 4.17 -1.93
N MET A 26 -16.15 5.50 -2.04
CA MET A 26 -17.31 6.37 -1.86
C MET A 26 -18.39 6.16 -2.92
N ARG A 27 -18.04 5.73 -4.13
CA ARG A 27 -19.02 5.33 -5.15
C ARG A 27 -19.80 4.10 -4.72
N ARG A 28 -19.13 3.09 -4.14
CA ARG A 28 -19.78 1.89 -3.61
C ARG A 28 -20.65 2.22 -2.39
N VAL A 29 -20.14 3.00 -1.44
CA VAL A 29 -20.92 3.46 -0.28
C VAL A 29 -22.19 4.20 -0.70
N ARG A 30 -22.10 5.11 -1.68
CA ARG A 30 -23.29 5.80 -2.22
C ARG A 30 -24.32 4.84 -2.80
N ARG A 31 -23.87 3.80 -3.51
CA ARG A 31 -24.77 2.77 -4.05
C ARG A 31 -25.52 2.03 -2.95
N GLU A 32 -24.86 1.68 -1.85
CA GLU A 32 -25.48 1.02 -0.70
C GLU A 32 -26.48 1.95 0.02
N SER A 33 -26.14 3.24 0.15
CA SER A 33 -27.04 4.26 0.70
C SER A 33 -28.31 4.43 -0.14
N TYR A 34 -28.21 4.41 -1.48
CA TYR A 34 -29.39 4.41 -2.36
C TYR A 34 -30.26 3.15 -2.20
N ALA A 35 -29.65 2.02 -1.84
CA ALA A 35 -30.37 0.80 -1.45
C ALA A 35 -30.93 0.84 -0.02
N LYS A 36 -30.88 2.01 0.65
CA LYS A 36 -31.33 2.25 2.03
C LYS A 36 -30.57 1.43 3.08
N ARG A 37 -29.36 0.99 2.76
CA ARG A 37 -28.46 0.33 3.71
C ARG A 37 -27.66 1.37 4.48
N SER A 38 -27.62 1.21 5.80
CA SER A 38 -26.89 2.09 6.70
C SER A 38 -25.38 1.89 6.53
N CYS A 39 -24.64 2.99 6.39
CA CYS A 39 -23.20 2.97 6.12
C CYS A 39 -22.40 3.64 7.24
N TYR A 40 -21.28 3.03 7.61
CA TYR A 40 -20.31 3.54 8.58
C TYR A 40 -18.96 3.72 7.89
N ILE A 41 -18.42 4.94 7.89
CA ILE A 41 -17.15 5.26 7.22
C ILE A 41 -16.07 5.49 8.26
N VAL A 42 -14.98 4.75 8.18
CA VAL A 42 -13.81 4.88 9.04
C VAL A 42 -12.65 5.45 8.23
N LYS A 43 -12.09 6.55 8.71
CA LYS A 43 -10.91 7.20 8.16
C LYS A 43 -9.77 7.16 9.17
N HIS A 44 -8.55 7.15 8.67
CA HIS A 44 -7.38 7.25 9.55
C HIS A 44 -7.19 8.69 10.03
N SER A 45 -7.00 8.88 11.34
CA SER A 45 -6.90 10.20 11.99
C SER A 45 -5.74 11.08 11.48
N ARG A 46 -4.67 10.46 10.96
CA ARG A 46 -3.53 11.20 10.39
C ARG A 46 -3.76 11.69 8.96
N ASP A 47 -4.81 11.24 8.26
CA ASP A 47 -5.09 11.74 6.91
C ASP A 47 -5.93 13.03 6.96
N VAL A 48 -5.23 14.14 7.24
CA VAL A 48 -5.81 15.49 7.24
C VAL A 48 -5.86 16.14 5.85
N ARG A 49 -5.40 15.45 4.79
CA ARG A 49 -5.31 16.04 3.44
C ARG A 49 -6.68 16.37 2.85
N TYR A 50 -7.71 15.69 3.33
CA TYR A 50 -9.09 15.83 2.87
C TYR A 50 -10.03 16.43 3.93
N ASN A 51 -9.48 17.14 4.93
CA ASN A 51 -10.32 17.68 5.99
C ASN A 51 -11.34 18.70 5.43
N SER A 52 -12.63 18.44 5.67
CA SER A 52 -13.83 19.27 5.46
C SER A 52 -14.29 19.71 4.05
N ALA A 53 -13.49 19.72 2.98
CA ALA A 53 -13.90 20.42 1.75
C ALA A 53 -14.41 19.55 0.58
N CYS A 54 -14.10 18.25 0.53
CA CYS A 54 -14.37 17.42 -0.67
C CYS A 54 -15.50 16.39 -0.50
N VAL A 55 -16.01 16.24 0.71
CA VAL A 55 -17.35 15.67 0.91
C VAL A 55 -18.23 16.89 1.05
N SER A 56 -18.96 17.24 -0.01
CA SER A 56 -19.88 18.37 0.06
C SER A 56 -20.84 18.16 1.23
N SER A 57 -21.31 19.23 1.88
CA SER A 57 -22.26 19.11 3.01
C SER A 57 -23.52 18.30 2.64
N HIS A 58 -23.86 18.27 1.33
CA HIS A 58 -24.91 17.42 0.78
C HIS A 58 -24.51 15.93 0.73
N ASP A 59 -23.26 15.60 0.34
CA ASP A 59 -22.74 14.24 0.41
C ASP A 59 -22.70 13.74 1.88
N MET A 60 -22.30 14.59 2.84
CA MET A 60 -22.25 14.21 4.27
C MET A 60 -23.63 13.88 4.86
N GLN A 61 -24.71 14.51 4.39
CA GLN A 61 -26.07 14.17 4.85
C GLN A 61 -26.57 12.82 4.31
N VAL A 62 -26.02 12.34 3.19
CA VAL A 62 -26.39 11.06 2.55
C VAL A 62 -25.50 9.90 3.02
N LEU A 63 -24.35 10.21 3.63
CA LEU A 63 -23.25 9.26 3.87
C LEU A 63 -22.99 8.97 5.36
N GLY A 64 -24.03 8.56 6.10
CA GLY A 64 -23.88 7.87 7.39
C GLY A 64 -22.96 8.53 8.44
N ALA A 65 -22.49 7.74 9.41
CA ALA A 65 -21.55 8.24 10.42
C ALA A 65 -20.09 8.05 9.96
N THR A 66 -19.26 9.07 10.23
CA THR A 66 -17.83 9.04 9.93
C THR A 66 -17.02 9.09 11.23
N ALA A 67 -16.06 8.19 11.39
CA ALA A 67 -15.08 8.22 12.48
C ALA A 67 -13.66 8.43 11.93
N ALA A 68 -12.86 9.22 12.66
CA ALA A 68 -11.45 9.42 12.39
C ALA A 68 -10.64 8.87 13.57
N VAL A 69 -9.99 7.71 13.37
CA VAL A 69 -9.31 6.94 14.43
C VAL A 69 -7.91 6.54 14.02
N ALA A 70 -7.03 6.25 14.98
CA ALA A 70 -5.69 5.72 14.69
C ALA A 70 -5.69 4.18 14.57
N LYS A 71 -6.59 3.51 15.30
CA LYS A 71 -6.81 2.07 15.26
C LYS A 71 -8.30 1.76 15.11
N LEU A 72 -8.63 0.66 14.46
CA LEU A 72 -10.04 0.28 14.28
C LEU A 72 -10.69 -0.16 15.58
N CYS A 73 -9.94 -0.67 16.55
CA CYS A 73 -10.50 -0.96 17.88
C CYS A 73 -11.08 0.28 18.60
N GLU A 74 -10.64 1.51 18.24
CA GLU A 74 -11.14 2.76 18.82
C GLU A 74 -12.59 3.07 18.40
N VAL A 75 -13.12 2.49 17.32
CA VAL A 75 -14.55 2.67 16.96
C VAL A 75 -15.50 1.87 17.86
N GLY A 76 -14.99 0.99 18.71
CA GLY A 76 -15.78 0.18 19.63
C GLY A 76 -16.85 -0.64 18.91
N ASP A 77 -18.07 -0.64 19.43
CA ASP A 77 -19.21 -1.36 18.85
C ASP A 77 -20.07 -0.51 17.90
N ALA A 78 -19.70 0.75 17.63
CA ALA A 78 -20.52 1.67 16.84
C ALA A 78 -20.84 1.12 15.44
N TRP A 79 -19.90 0.43 14.81
CA TRP A 79 -20.06 -0.18 13.48
C TRP A 79 -21.12 -1.28 13.43
N ARG A 80 -21.48 -1.91 14.57
CA ARG A 80 -22.45 -3.02 14.61
C ARG A 80 -23.86 -2.59 14.23
N ALA A 81 -24.21 -1.33 14.45
CA ALA A 81 -25.52 -0.77 14.10
C ALA A 81 -25.69 -0.50 12.59
N TYR A 82 -24.64 -0.68 11.79
CA TYR A 82 -24.63 -0.39 10.36
C TYR A 82 -24.59 -1.67 9.51
N ASP A 83 -25.10 -1.60 8.29
CA ASP A 83 -25.09 -2.72 7.34
C ASP A 83 -23.76 -2.81 6.59
N VAL A 84 -23.15 -1.66 6.34
CA VAL A 84 -21.93 -1.49 5.54
C VAL A 84 -20.87 -0.75 6.34
N VAL A 85 -19.65 -1.28 6.35
CA VAL A 85 -18.48 -0.65 6.97
C VAL A 85 -17.44 -0.36 5.91
N ALA A 86 -17.14 0.92 5.68
CA ALA A 86 -16.19 1.39 4.69
C ALA A 86 -14.93 1.92 5.37
N VAL A 87 -13.77 1.33 5.11
CA VAL A 87 -12.49 1.74 5.70
C VAL A 87 -11.60 2.35 4.63
N ASP A 88 -11.26 3.64 4.77
CA ASP A 88 -10.34 4.33 3.87
C ASP A 88 -8.92 4.39 4.43
N GLU A 89 -7.94 4.41 3.52
CA GLU A 89 -6.50 4.35 3.82
C GLU A 89 -6.14 3.17 4.75
N GLY A 90 -6.71 2.00 4.45
CA GLY A 90 -6.63 0.77 5.24
C GLY A 90 -5.22 0.38 5.67
N GLN A 91 -4.19 0.74 4.89
CA GLN A 91 -2.80 0.35 5.16
C GLN A 91 -2.20 0.95 6.43
N PHE A 92 -2.84 1.97 7.02
CA PHE A 92 -2.40 2.56 8.28
C PHE A 92 -2.98 1.88 9.51
N PHE A 93 -4.00 1.03 9.35
CA PHE A 93 -4.61 0.30 10.46
C PHE A 93 -3.89 -1.03 10.69
N PRO A 94 -3.21 -1.22 11.84
CA PRO A 94 -2.52 -2.47 12.13
C PRO A 94 -3.49 -3.64 12.40
N ASP A 95 -4.71 -3.32 12.82
CA ASP A 95 -5.79 -4.25 13.20
C ASP A 95 -6.83 -4.45 12.08
N ILE A 96 -6.49 -4.10 10.84
CA ILE A 96 -7.40 -4.17 9.69
C ILE A 96 -7.87 -5.60 9.39
N VAL A 97 -7.00 -6.60 9.54
CA VAL A 97 -7.32 -7.98 9.18
C VAL A 97 -8.36 -8.54 10.14
N GLU A 98 -8.08 -8.43 11.44
CA GLU A 98 -8.96 -8.92 12.50
C GLU A 98 -10.31 -8.20 12.47
N PHE A 99 -10.29 -6.87 12.30
CA PHE A 99 -11.52 -6.08 12.22
C PHE A 99 -12.39 -6.45 11.01
N CYS A 100 -11.80 -6.55 9.81
CA CYS A 100 -12.55 -6.86 8.61
C CYS A 100 -13.16 -8.26 8.67
N ASN A 101 -12.42 -9.25 9.16
CA ASN A 101 -12.94 -10.61 9.32
C ASN A 101 -14.08 -10.65 10.33
N LEU A 102 -13.89 -10.03 11.50
CA LEU A 102 -14.92 -9.96 12.55
C LEU A 102 -16.21 -9.29 12.03
N ALA A 103 -16.09 -8.20 11.28
CA ALA A 103 -17.23 -7.50 10.74
C ALA A 103 -17.94 -8.31 9.64
N ALA A 104 -17.20 -8.96 8.74
CA ALA A 104 -17.77 -9.82 7.71
C ALA A 104 -18.46 -11.05 8.33
N ASP A 105 -17.85 -11.71 9.31
CA ASP A 105 -18.45 -12.84 10.06
C ASP A 105 -19.73 -12.41 10.80
N ALA A 106 -19.83 -11.14 11.18
CA ALA A 106 -21.04 -10.55 11.78
C ALA A 106 -22.09 -10.12 10.74
N GLY A 107 -21.96 -10.53 9.47
CA GLY A 107 -22.91 -10.29 8.39
C GLY A 107 -22.80 -8.91 7.74
N LYS A 108 -21.69 -8.18 7.94
CA LYS A 108 -21.50 -6.84 7.37
C LYS A 108 -20.87 -6.88 5.98
N THR A 109 -21.24 -5.94 5.13
CA THR A 109 -20.47 -5.64 3.91
C THR A 109 -19.30 -4.73 4.28
N VAL A 110 -18.08 -5.22 4.18
CA VAL A 110 -16.86 -4.49 4.52
C VAL A 110 -16.16 -4.06 3.24
N ILE A 111 -15.96 -2.76 3.03
CA ILE A 111 -15.29 -2.23 1.84
C ILE A 111 -14.03 -1.50 2.28
N VAL A 112 -12.87 -1.92 1.79
CA VAL A 112 -11.57 -1.37 2.20
C VAL A 112 -10.88 -0.74 1.00
N SER A 113 -10.50 0.54 1.08
CA SER A 113 -9.54 1.14 0.14
C SER A 113 -8.17 1.28 0.77
N ALA A 114 -7.13 0.79 0.08
CA ALA A 114 -5.78 0.82 0.61
C ALA A 114 -4.69 0.84 -0.46
N LEU A 115 -3.48 1.26 -0.10
CA LEU A 115 -2.27 1.00 -0.88
C LEU A 115 -1.86 -0.47 -0.69
N ASP A 116 -1.63 -1.21 -1.77
CA ASP A 116 -1.09 -2.57 -1.71
C ASP A 116 0.42 -2.59 -1.46
N GLY A 117 1.13 -1.54 -1.89
CA GLY A 117 2.58 -1.44 -1.75
C GLY A 117 3.06 -0.07 -1.29
N ASP A 118 4.13 -0.08 -0.50
CA ASP A 118 4.89 1.11 -0.13
C ASP A 118 5.66 1.68 -1.35
N TYR A 119 6.36 2.80 -1.13
CA TYR A 119 7.17 3.43 -2.18
C TYR A 119 8.34 2.57 -2.71
N ARG A 120 8.67 1.47 -2.01
CA ARG A 120 9.67 0.46 -2.40
C ARG A 120 9.03 -0.77 -3.05
N ARG A 121 7.70 -0.79 -3.21
CA ARG A 121 6.88 -1.93 -3.69
C ARG A 121 6.87 -3.12 -2.73
N ARG A 122 7.11 -2.90 -1.44
CA ARG A 122 6.90 -3.91 -0.39
C ARG A 122 5.46 -3.84 0.09
N PRO A 123 4.86 -4.94 0.59
CA PRO A 123 3.54 -4.91 1.21
C PRO A 123 3.38 -3.75 2.19
N PHE A 124 2.30 -2.99 2.07
CA PHE A 124 2.02 -1.88 2.99
C PHE A 124 1.11 -2.36 4.12
N GLY A 125 1.63 -2.40 5.35
CA GLY A 125 0.89 -2.87 6.51
C GLY A 125 0.44 -4.31 6.33
N ALA A 126 -0.76 -4.63 6.82
CA ALA A 126 -1.36 -5.96 6.72
C ALA A 126 -2.29 -6.13 5.50
N ILE A 127 -2.29 -5.20 4.54
CA ILE A 127 -3.24 -5.21 3.41
C ILE A 127 -3.15 -6.47 2.55
N CYS A 128 -1.94 -6.97 2.30
CA CYS A 128 -1.78 -8.20 1.52
C CYS A 128 -2.39 -9.42 2.23
N CYS A 129 -2.50 -9.40 3.56
CA CYS A 129 -3.12 -10.46 4.34
C CYS A 129 -4.65 -10.47 4.24
N LEU A 130 -5.28 -9.40 3.76
CA LEU A 130 -6.72 -9.38 3.46
C LEU A 130 -7.07 -10.09 2.15
N ILE A 131 -6.11 -10.26 1.23
CA ILE A 131 -6.39 -10.82 -0.10
C ILE A 131 -7.01 -12.23 -0.02
N PRO A 132 -6.52 -13.16 0.81
CA PRO A 132 -7.13 -14.49 0.94
C PRO A 132 -8.50 -14.49 1.63
N LEU A 133 -8.83 -13.43 2.37
CA LEU A 133 -10.09 -13.29 3.11
C LEU A 133 -11.16 -12.53 2.32
N ALA A 134 -10.80 -11.90 1.19
CA ALA A 134 -11.68 -11.04 0.44
C ALA A 134 -12.38 -11.75 -0.71
N GLU A 135 -13.70 -11.65 -0.78
CA GLU A 135 -14.54 -12.13 -1.87
C GLU A 135 -14.32 -11.32 -3.16
N SER A 136 -13.89 -10.06 -3.03
CA SER A 136 -13.57 -9.21 -4.19
C SER A 136 -12.29 -8.43 -3.98
N VAL A 137 -11.35 -8.56 -4.92
CA VAL A 137 -10.12 -7.75 -4.94
C VAL A 137 -10.01 -7.00 -6.25
N LYS A 138 -10.06 -5.66 -6.19
CA LYS A 138 -9.94 -4.77 -7.35
C LYS A 138 -8.66 -3.95 -7.23
N LYS A 139 -7.69 -4.20 -8.11
CA LYS A 139 -6.49 -3.36 -8.24
C LYS A 139 -6.69 -2.27 -9.30
N LEU A 140 -6.87 -1.04 -8.84
CA LEU A 140 -6.96 0.15 -9.69
C LEU A 140 -5.58 0.56 -10.20
N SER A 141 -5.57 1.14 -11.40
CA SER A 141 -4.38 1.76 -12.00
C SER A 141 -4.56 3.27 -12.10
N ALA A 142 -3.48 4.02 -11.91
CA ALA A 142 -3.42 5.45 -12.21
C ALA A 142 -2.85 5.68 -13.62
N VAL A 143 -2.72 6.93 -14.03
CA VAL A 143 -1.89 7.32 -15.20
C VAL A 143 -0.46 7.55 -14.73
N CYS A 144 0.53 7.01 -15.47
CA CYS A 144 1.95 7.23 -15.15
C CYS A 144 2.33 8.70 -15.32
N MET A 145 2.66 9.38 -14.23
CA MET A 145 3.04 10.79 -14.21
C MET A 145 4.48 11.05 -14.68
N ALA A 146 5.21 10.00 -15.06
CA ALA A 146 6.57 10.11 -15.60
C ALA A 146 6.62 9.97 -17.13
N CYS A 147 5.71 9.20 -17.74
CA CYS A 147 5.69 9.03 -19.20
C CYS A 147 4.35 9.37 -19.85
N HIS A 148 3.28 9.58 -19.06
CA HIS A 148 1.95 10.00 -19.48
C HIS A 148 1.21 9.08 -20.47
N CYS A 149 1.84 8.01 -20.96
CA CYS A 149 1.30 7.11 -21.98
C CYS A 149 0.93 5.71 -21.48
N ARG A 150 1.17 5.39 -20.20
CA ARG A 150 0.95 4.03 -19.65
C ARG A 150 0.20 4.07 -18.33
N ALA A 151 -0.53 2.98 -18.05
CA ALA A 151 -1.08 2.72 -16.73
C ALA A 151 0.05 2.60 -15.69
N ALA A 152 -0.18 3.18 -14.52
CA ALA A 152 0.69 3.12 -13.36
C ALA A 152 0.11 2.18 -12.32
N SER A 153 0.98 1.32 -11.79
CA SER A 153 0.64 0.33 -10.76
C SER A 153 1.48 0.53 -9.49
N PHE A 154 2.36 1.53 -9.47
CA PHE A 154 3.30 1.78 -8.37
C PHE A 154 3.30 3.25 -7.98
N THR A 155 3.58 3.50 -6.71
CA THR A 155 3.85 4.83 -6.17
C THR A 155 5.35 5.01 -6.06
N TYR A 156 5.91 6.04 -6.68
CA TYR A 156 7.32 6.40 -6.56
C TYR A 156 7.47 7.66 -5.69
N ARG A 157 8.35 7.62 -4.68
CA ARG A 157 8.67 8.78 -3.86
C ARG A 157 9.75 9.64 -4.52
N THR A 158 9.46 10.93 -4.69
CA THR A 158 10.36 11.90 -5.34
C THR A 158 11.39 12.50 -4.37
N VAL A 159 11.07 12.55 -3.07
CA VAL A 159 11.94 13.12 -2.03
C VAL A 159 12.88 12.10 -1.37
N SER A 160 14.04 12.57 -0.91
CA SER A 160 15.00 11.80 -0.11
C SER A 160 14.51 11.64 1.33
N SER A 161 13.74 10.59 1.58
CA SER A 161 13.38 10.17 2.92
C SER A 161 13.28 8.65 2.98
N GLU A 162 13.74 8.07 4.08
CA GLU A 162 13.71 6.61 4.31
C GLU A 162 12.48 6.13 5.09
N LYS A 163 11.76 7.04 5.76
CA LYS A 163 10.56 6.71 6.56
C LYS A 163 9.52 6.04 5.69
N GLN A 164 8.97 4.89 6.07
CA GLN A 164 7.92 4.23 5.29
C GLN A 164 6.65 5.09 5.24
N GLU A 165 6.20 5.56 6.40
CA GLU A 165 5.10 6.52 6.52
C GLU A 165 5.63 7.95 6.38
N LEU A 166 5.28 8.60 5.27
CA LEU A 166 5.52 10.01 5.05
C LEU A 166 4.30 10.61 4.38
N ILE A 167 3.55 11.43 5.12
CA ILE A 167 2.34 12.08 4.62
C ILE A 167 2.72 13.09 3.52
N GLY A 168 2.03 12.99 2.40
CA GLY A 168 2.22 13.83 1.22
C GLY A 168 1.26 13.48 0.10
N GLY A 169 1.21 14.33 -0.92
CA GLY A 169 0.47 14.16 -2.15
C GLY A 169 1.41 14.13 -3.36
N SER A 170 1.06 14.90 -4.39
CA SER A 170 1.82 15.04 -5.63
C SER A 170 3.17 15.76 -5.46
N ASP A 171 3.37 16.43 -4.32
CA ASP A 171 4.63 17.08 -3.92
C ASP A 171 5.74 16.05 -3.60
N LYS A 172 5.38 14.91 -3.01
CA LYS A 172 6.33 13.87 -2.55
C LYS A 172 6.25 12.56 -3.32
N TYR A 173 5.17 12.35 -4.07
CA TYR A 173 4.88 11.08 -4.73
C TYR A 173 4.34 11.26 -6.13
N ILE A 174 4.67 10.30 -6.99
CA ILE A 174 4.10 10.17 -8.34
C ILE A 174 3.63 8.75 -8.58
N ALA A 175 2.56 8.58 -9.37
CA ALA A 175 2.20 7.27 -9.91
C ALA A 175 3.13 6.92 -11.08
N ALA A 176 3.69 5.71 -11.07
CA ALA A 176 4.65 5.24 -12.07
C ALA A 176 4.27 3.87 -12.64
N CYS A 177 4.45 3.72 -13.95
CA CYS A 177 4.47 2.41 -14.59
C CYS A 177 5.77 1.65 -14.22
N ARG A 178 5.81 0.34 -14.49
CA ARG A 178 6.94 -0.53 -14.17
C ARG A 178 8.29 0.00 -14.67
N SER A 179 8.34 0.39 -15.95
CA SER A 179 9.56 0.87 -16.60
C SER A 179 10.04 2.18 -15.97
N CYS A 180 9.17 3.18 -15.82
CA CYS A 180 9.55 4.46 -15.21
C CYS A 180 9.98 4.30 -13.75
N PHE A 181 9.32 3.42 -12.98
CA PHE A 181 9.70 3.13 -11.60
C PHE A 181 11.13 2.57 -11.53
N VAL A 182 11.44 1.53 -12.32
CA VAL A 182 12.76 0.89 -12.32
C VAL A 182 13.84 1.87 -12.78
N THR A 183 13.59 2.64 -13.84
CA THR A 183 14.54 3.65 -14.33
C THR A 183 14.84 4.71 -13.27
N LYS A 184 13.82 5.27 -12.62
CA LYS A 184 14.01 6.27 -11.56
C LYS A 184 14.69 5.69 -10.33
N ALA A 185 14.31 4.48 -9.90
CA ALA A 185 14.95 3.80 -8.76
C ALA A 185 16.44 3.52 -9.01
N ARG A 186 16.81 3.08 -10.22
CA ARG A 186 18.22 2.89 -10.62
C ARG A 186 18.99 4.21 -10.63
N LYS A 187 18.39 5.29 -11.15
CA LYS A 187 19.00 6.63 -11.15
C LYS A 187 19.29 7.10 -9.72
N ARG A 188 18.29 7.02 -8.83
CA ARG A 188 18.43 7.37 -7.42
C ARG A 188 19.53 6.57 -6.72
N SER A 189 19.58 5.26 -6.94
CA SER A 189 20.61 4.39 -6.34
C SER A 189 22.04 4.79 -6.77
N ARG A 190 22.20 5.24 -8.03
CA ARG A 190 23.49 5.74 -8.54
C ARG A 190 23.88 7.09 -7.94
N GLU A 191 22.90 7.99 -7.79
CA GLU A 191 23.11 9.30 -7.17
C GLU A 191 23.48 9.16 -5.68
N GLU A 192 22.79 8.29 -4.95
CA GLU A 192 23.09 7.97 -3.54
C GLU A 192 24.47 7.28 -3.38
N ALA A 193 24.88 6.43 -4.33
CA ALA A 193 26.22 5.83 -4.32
C ALA A 193 27.30 6.87 -4.62
N ALA A 194 27.05 7.79 -5.56
CA ALA A 194 27.98 8.86 -5.89
C ALA A 194 28.16 9.84 -4.72
N SER A 195 27.08 10.23 -4.03
CA SER A 195 27.17 11.15 -2.88
C SER A 195 27.96 10.55 -1.71
N ARG A 196 27.77 9.26 -1.41
CA ARG A 196 28.55 8.54 -0.38
C ARG A 196 30.03 8.44 -0.72
N SER A 197 30.37 8.36 -2.01
CA SER A 197 31.76 8.30 -2.48
C SER A 197 32.47 9.65 -2.30
N VAL A 198 31.73 10.76 -2.38
CA VAL A 198 32.24 12.13 -2.17
C VAL A 198 32.39 12.43 -0.68
N GLU A 199 31.42 12.06 0.15
CA GLU A 199 31.49 12.21 1.62
C GLU A 199 32.64 11.41 2.24
N ALA A 200 32.90 10.20 1.73
CA ALA A 200 34.04 9.37 2.17
C ALA A 200 35.42 9.94 1.79
N GLN A 201 35.48 10.86 0.81
CA GLN A 201 36.73 11.53 0.41
C GLN A 201 36.96 12.85 1.18
N THR A 202 35.92 13.42 1.79
CA THR A 202 36.02 14.67 2.58
C THR A 202 36.36 14.46 4.06
N ASP A 203 36.24 13.23 4.57
CA ASP A 203 36.59 12.85 5.96
C ASP A 203 38.01 12.24 6.08
N ALA A 204 38.91 12.56 5.15
CA ALA A 204 40.33 12.27 5.34
C ALA A 204 40.88 13.15 6.48
N PRO A 205 41.48 12.57 7.54
CA PRO A 205 42.04 13.37 8.64
C PRO A 205 43.15 14.26 8.09
N GLN A 206 43.03 15.57 8.30
CA GLN A 206 44.12 16.50 8.07
C GLN A 206 45.31 16.05 8.90
N HIS A 207 46.45 15.88 8.22
CA HIS A 207 47.74 15.52 8.81
C HIS A 207 48.04 16.40 10.04
N PRO A 208 48.42 15.82 11.20
CA PRO A 208 49.16 16.60 12.18
C PRO A 208 50.56 16.85 11.61
N GLU A 209 51.00 18.11 11.70
CA GLU A 209 52.33 18.53 11.29
C GLU A 209 53.40 17.69 12.00
N ALA A 210 54.39 17.25 11.23
CA ALA A 210 55.52 16.48 11.70
C ALA A 210 56.56 17.41 12.33
N GLU A 211 56.77 17.31 13.64
CA GLU A 211 58.02 17.72 14.27
C GLU A 211 58.77 16.49 14.81
N THR A 212 60.02 16.39 14.35
CA THR A 212 60.98 15.33 14.61
C THR A 212 61.65 15.47 15.97
N GLY A 213 61.65 14.42 16.79
CA GLY A 213 62.45 14.31 18.01
C GLY A 213 62.58 12.87 18.52
N THR A 214 63.80 12.35 18.50
CA THR A 214 64.27 10.97 18.76
C THR A 214 64.14 10.45 20.23
N PRO A 215 64.39 9.15 20.51
CA PRO A 215 63.64 8.34 21.48
C PRO A 215 64.32 8.12 22.84
N SER A 216 63.54 7.72 23.86
CA SER A 216 64.02 7.20 25.14
C SER A 216 62.99 6.29 25.85
N THR A 217 63.26 4.99 25.80
CA THR A 217 63.08 3.88 26.77
C THR A 217 61.91 3.78 27.77
N LYS A 218 61.38 2.53 27.81
CA LYS A 218 61.05 1.63 28.95
C LYS A 218 59.59 1.51 29.48
N ALA A 219 59.11 0.27 29.36
CA ALA A 219 58.50 -0.61 30.39
C ALA A 219 56.98 -0.67 30.59
N ALA A 220 56.43 -1.84 30.20
CA ALA A 220 55.55 -2.79 30.92
C ALA A 220 54.26 -2.32 31.63
N GLY A 221 53.17 -3.05 31.35
CA GLY A 221 51.99 -3.12 32.20
C GLY A 221 50.79 -3.80 31.53
N ALA A 222 50.51 -5.04 31.92
CA ALA A 222 49.42 -5.88 31.42
C ALA A 222 48.10 -5.67 32.20
N ALA A 223 46.98 -5.78 31.49
CA ALA A 223 45.65 -6.27 31.91
C ALA A 223 44.66 -5.83 30.80
N GLY A 224 43.86 -6.66 30.14
CA GLY A 224 43.05 -7.73 30.68
C GLY A 224 41.61 -7.23 30.82
N PHE A 225 40.82 -7.24 29.74
CA PHE A 225 39.36 -7.30 29.90
C PHE A 225 38.65 -7.90 28.68
N THR A 226 37.68 -8.73 29.02
CA THR A 226 36.97 -9.76 28.26
C THR A 226 35.78 -9.20 27.48
N SER A 227 35.49 -9.80 26.33
CA SER A 227 34.21 -9.70 25.60
C SER A 227 33.04 -10.31 26.40
N PRO A 228 31.78 -9.99 26.05
CA PRO A 228 30.96 -10.97 25.32
C PRO A 228 30.10 -10.31 24.21
N LEU A 229 30.10 -10.85 22.98
CA LEU A 229 29.15 -11.82 22.40
C LEU A 229 27.66 -11.42 22.43
N SER A 230 27.10 -11.11 21.26
CA SER A 230 25.69 -11.30 20.90
C SER A 230 25.48 -11.03 19.40
N ASP A 231 25.85 -11.98 18.54
CA ASP A 231 25.34 -12.02 17.16
C ASP A 231 24.53 -13.30 16.97
N CYS A 232 23.21 -13.11 16.87
CA CYS A 232 22.25 -14.14 16.48
C CYS A 232 22.45 -14.46 14.99
N ALA A 233 23.07 -15.60 14.73
CA ALA A 233 23.17 -16.19 13.41
C ALA A 233 21.78 -16.57 12.87
N ALA A 234 21.42 -16.02 11.72
CA ALA A 234 20.29 -16.48 10.91
C ALA A 234 20.67 -17.77 10.15
N PRO A 235 19.79 -18.77 10.03
CA PRO A 235 20.08 -19.98 9.26
C PRO A 235 19.94 -19.74 7.74
N PRO A 236 20.67 -20.51 6.91
CA PRO A 236 20.76 -20.28 5.47
C PRO A 236 19.55 -20.80 4.70
N LEU A 237 19.25 -20.09 3.61
CA LEU A 237 18.30 -20.47 2.57
C LEU A 237 18.71 -21.80 1.91
N CYS A 238 17.88 -22.84 2.07
CA CYS A 238 17.97 -24.03 1.25
C CYS A 238 17.37 -23.75 -0.14
N LEU A 239 18.26 -23.68 -1.12
CA LEU A 239 17.99 -23.90 -2.54
C LEU A 239 17.67 -25.38 -2.79
N GLY A 240 16.66 -25.65 -3.62
CA GLY A 240 16.53 -26.92 -4.31
C GLY A 240 15.14 -27.54 -4.22
N VAL A 241 14.29 -27.26 -5.21
CA VAL A 241 13.37 -28.27 -5.75
C VAL A 241 13.35 -28.13 -7.26
N GLU A 242 13.71 -29.23 -7.91
CA GLU A 242 13.76 -29.43 -9.36
C GLU A 242 12.36 -29.37 -10.00
N ALA A 243 12.33 -28.98 -11.27
CA ALA A 243 11.15 -29.00 -12.12
C ALA A 243 10.91 -30.41 -12.69
N PRO A 244 9.65 -30.88 -12.79
CA PRO A 244 9.28 -31.91 -13.74
C PRO A 244 8.68 -31.31 -15.03
N ALA A 245 9.09 -31.91 -16.15
CA ALA A 245 8.67 -31.62 -17.51
C ALA A 245 7.35 -32.33 -17.90
N ASN A 246 6.70 -31.79 -18.95
CA ASN A 246 5.57 -32.33 -19.75
C ASN A 246 4.22 -32.44 -19.01
N ASP A 247 3.05 -32.22 -19.62
CA ASP A 247 2.65 -32.50 -21.00
C ASP A 247 1.33 -31.74 -21.35
N LYS A 248 1.17 -31.38 -22.64
CA LYS A 248 -0.08 -31.16 -23.41
C LYS A 248 -1.06 -30.02 -23.07
N ALA A 249 -1.04 -29.03 -23.97
CA ALA A 249 -2.14 -28.10 -24.25
C ALA A 249 -3.24 -28.76 -25.12
N PRO A 250 -4.53 -28.39 -24.96
CA PRO A 250 -5.51 -28.49 -26.03
C PRO A 250 -5.88 -27.13 -26.62
N ALA A 251 -6.12 -27.17 -27.93
CA ALA A 251 -6.29 -26.04 -28.84
C ALA A 251 -7.53 -25.17 -28.57
N ALA A 252 -7.35 -23.87 -28.83
CA ALA A 252 -8.40 -22.87 -28.88
C ALA A 252 -9.42 -23.15 -29.99
N ARG A 253 -10.68 -23.35 -29.61
CA ARG A 253 -11.81 -23.42 -30.55
C ARG A 253 -12.26 -21.99 -30.85
N ARG A 254 -12.06 -21.54 -32.09
CA ARG A 254 -12.63 -20.30 -32.65
C ARG A 254 -14.15 -20.38 -32.62
N LEU A 255 -14.79 -19.47 -31.89
CA LEU A 255 -16.20 -19.15 -32.07
C LEU A 255 -16.31 -18.01 -33.09
N SER A 256 -16.89 -18.33 -34.23
CA SER A 256 -17.25 -17.41 -35.31
C SER A 256 -18.36 -16.48 -34.85
N VAL A 257 -18.15 -15.19 -35.06
CA VAL A 257 -19.15 -14.13 -34.94
C VAL A 257 -20.07 -14.19 -36.16
N ALA A 258 -21.37 -14.33 -35.95
CA ALA A 258 -22.40 -14.16 -36.97
C ALA A 258 -23.61 -13.46 -36.33
N GLY A 259 -24.13 -12.44 -37.01
CA GLY A 259 -25.40 -11.78 -36.67
C GLY A 259 -25.26 -10.29 -36.37
N ALA A 260 -25.06 -9.49 -37.42
CA ALA A 260 -25.44 -8.08 -37.42
C ALA A 260 -26.92 -8.01 -37.83
N GLU A 261 -27.76 -7.42 -36.99
CA GLU A 261 -29.06 -6.89 -37.39
C GLU A 261 -29.13 -5.42 -36.96
N GLU A 262 -29.22 -4.55 -37.96
CA GLU A 262 -29.54 -3.14 -37.83
C GLU A 262 -30.98 -2.98 -37.34
N LEU A 263 -31.19 -2.18 -36.29
CA LEU A 263 -32.45 -1.47 -36.09
C LEU A 263 -32.16 0.04 -36.11
N SER A 264 -32.76 0.69 -37.10
CA SER A 264 -32.80 2.14 -37.32
C SER A 264 -33.69 2.86 -36.28
N PRO A 265 -33.51 4.18 -36.12
CA PRO A 265 -34.27 4.96 -35.15
C PRO A 265 -35.60 5.42 -35.74
N GLN A 266 -36.69 5.27 -34.99
CA GLN A 266 -37.95 5.99 -35.28
C GLN A 266 -38.10 7.16 -34.31
N THR A 267 -38.27 8.32 -34.94
CA THR A 267 -38.81 9.58 -34.46
C THR A 267 -40.26 9.44 -34.00
N GLU A 268 -40.58 9.96 -32.82
CA GLU A 268 -41.58 11.01 -32.50
C GLU A 268 -41.76 11.12 -30.98
#